data_AF-A0A3G9CUD1-F1
#
_entry.id   AF-A0A3G9CUD1-F1
#
_cell.length_a   1.000
_cell.length_b   1.000
_cell.length_c   1.000
_cell.angle_alpha   90.00
_cell.angle_beta   90.00
_cell.angle_gamma   90.00
#
_symmetry.space_group_name_H-M   'P 1'
#
loop_
_entity.id
_entity.type
_entity.pdbx_description
1 polymer ?
#
loop_
_entity_poly.entity_id
_entity_poly.type
_entity_poly.pdbx_seq_one_letter_code
_entity_poly.pdbx_strand_id
1 'polypeptide(L)'
;MTTGIVLGLVWGLLHVVPDIQAHHDLAWIVWQRGVYSVAFRILIVWIYNNTGNSIFAVVLFHDMDNVSWSLFPNNGSHYDPAITGLLTAITAVLVIFLWGSKTLARYRYAS
;
A
#
# COMPACT_ATOMS: atom_id res chain seq x y z
N MET A 1 -0.01 13.12 1.86
CA MET A 1 0.39 12.43 0.60
C MET A 1 1.89 12.21 0.49
N THR A 2 2.73 13.25 0.58
CA THR A 2 4.18 13.14 0.42
C THR A 2 4.82 12.07 1.32
N THR A 3 4.43 12.02 2.60
CA THR A 3 4.90 10.98 3.54
C THR A 3 4.63 9.57 3.02
N GLY A 4 3.42 9.28 2.53
CA GLY A 4 3.08 7.96 1.98
C GLY A 4 3.92 7.60 0.75
N ILE A 5 4.15 8.57 -0.15
CA ILE A 5 5.00 8.38 -1.34
C ILE A 5 6.44 8.07 -0.94
N VAL A 6 7.03 8.88 -0.07
CA VAL A 6 8.43 8.69 0.36
C VAL A 6 8.60 7.36 1.06
N LEU A 7 7.71 7.02 2.00
CA LEU A 7 7.75 5.73 2.70
C LEU A 7 7.63 4.56 1.73
N GLY A 8 6.74 4.66 0.74
CA GLY A 8 6.56 3.60 -0.25
C GLY A 8 7.73 3.41 -1.20
N LEU A 9 8.38 4.51 -1.62
CA LEU A 9 9.58 4.46 -2.45
C LEU A 9 10.77 3.89 -1.68
N VAL A 10 11.03 4.38 -0.47
CA VAL A 10 12.12 3.87 0.38
C VAL A 10 11.92 2.39 0.65
N TRP A 11 10.71 1.98 1.04
CA TRP A 11 10.42 0.57 1.27
C TRP A 11 10.56 -0.28 0.02
N GLY A 12 10.05 0.22 -1.12
CA GLY A 12 10.16 -0.45 -2.42
C GLY A 12 11.62 -0.73 -2.78
N LEU A 13 12.49 0.28 -2.67
CA LEU A 13 13.92 0.16 -2.95
C LEU A 13 14.62 -0.86 -2.07
N LEU A 14 14.30 -0.89 -0.76
CA LEU A 14 14.87 -1.87 0.17
C LEU A 14 14.50 -3.32 -0.18
N HIS A 15 13.38 -3.54 -0.87
CA HIS A 15 12.90 -4.88 -1.22
C HIS A 15 13.35 -5.36 -2.60
N VAL A 16 13.94 -4.49 -3.44
CA VAL A 16 14.39 -4.89 -4.78
C VAL A 16 15.40 -6.05 -4.70
N VAL A 17 16.39 -5.97 -3.79
CA VAL A 17 17.40 -7.02 -3.65
C VAL A 17 16.77 -8.34 -3.17
N PRO A 18 15.98 -8.37 -2.08
CA PRO A 18 15.22 -9.57 -1.70
C PRO A 18 14.35 -10.16 -2.80
N ASP A 19 13.66 -9.33 -3.60
CA ASP A 19 12.77 -9.83 -4.66
C ASP A 19 13.54 -10.51 -5.80
N ILE A 20 14.70 -9.95 -6.16
CA ILE A 20 15.60 -10.56 -7.13
C ILE A 20 16.13 -11.90 -6.59
N GLN A 21 16.47 -11.97 -5.30
CA GLN A 21 16.90 -13.20 -4.64
C GLN A 21 15.77 -14.25 -4.58
N ALA A 22 14.51 -13.80 -4.48
CA ALA A 22 13.33 -14.64 -4.56
C ALA A 22 12.93 -15.00 -6.00
N HIS A 23 13.75 -14.65 -7.00
CA HIS A 23 13.55 -14.95 -8.42
C HIS A 23 12.28 -14.34 -9.04
N HIS A 24 11.81 -13.22 -8.50
CA HIS A 24 10.75 -12.45 -9.15
C HIS A 24 11.26 -11.73 -10.40
N ASP A 25 10.43 -11.66 -11.44
CA ASP A 25 10.76 -10.92 -12.66
C ASP A 25 10.63 -9.40 -12.47
N LEU A 26 11.14 -8.65 -13.45
CA LEU A 26 11.12 -7.18 -13.39
C LEU A 26 9.70 -6.60 -13.37
N ALA A 27 8.75 -7.20 -14.10
CA ALA A 27 7.39 -6.69 -14.14
C ALA A 27 6.72 -6.85 -12.78
N TRP A 28 6.89 -8.01 -12.14
CA TRP A 28 6.45 -8.27 -10.78
C TRP A 28 7.02 -7.24 -9.80
N ILE A 29 8.33 -6.98 -9.85
CA ILE A 29 9.00 -6.01 -8.96
C ILE A 29 8.46 -4.60 -9.19
N VAL A 30 8.28 -4.16 -10.43
CA VAL A 30 7.75 -2.82 -10.73
C VAL A 30 6.33 -2.66 -10.20
N TRP A 31 5.48 -3.65 -10.42
CA TRP A 31 4.10 -3.61 -9.91
C TRP A 31 4.06 -3.67 -8.38
N GLN A 32 4.83 -4.57 -7.75
CA GLN A 32 4.83 -4.74 -6.30
C GLN A 32 5.49 -3.56 -5.56
N ARG A 33 6.69 -3.15 -6.00
CA ARG A 33 7.52 -2.18 -5.28
C ARG A 33 7.36 -0.76 -5.78
N GLY A 34 6.94 -0.57 -7.03
CA GLY A 34 6.62 0.74 -7.59
C GLY A 34 5.19 1.15 -7.28
N VAL A 35 4.21 0.37 -7.75
CA VAL A 35 2.78 0.77 -7.69
C VAL A 35 2.15 0.39 -6.37
N TYR A 36 2.10 -0.90 -6.05
CA TYR A 36 1.45 -1.42 -4.86
C TYR A 36 2.07 -0.83 -3.59
N SER A 37 3.40 -0.85 -3.48
CA SER A 37 4.09 -0.33 -2.30
C SER A 37 3.69 1.11 -1.99
N VAL A 38 3.79 2.01 -2.97
CA VAL A 38 3.47 3.44 -2.79
C VAL A 38 1.99 3.65 -2.45
N ALA A 39 1.09 3.01 -3.19
CA ALA A 39 -0.35 3.12 -2.94
C ALA A 39 -0.71 2.64 -1.53
N PHE A 40 -0.15 1.52 -1.10
CA PHE A 40 -0.39 0.95 0.22
C PHE A 40 0.08 1.87 1.35
N ARG A 41 1.26 2.53 1.21
CA ARG A 41 1.73 3.48 2.24
C ARG A 41 0.88 4.75 2.30
N ILE A 42 0.29 5.18 1.18
CA ILE A 42 -0.70 6.27 1.18
C ILE A 42 -1.93 5.88 2.01
N LEU A 43 -2.44 4.64 1.85
CA LEU A 43 -3.57 4.14 2.63
C LEU A 43 -3.24 3.99 4.11
N ILE A 44 -2.05 3.49 4.46
CA ILE A 44 -1.56 3.45 5.84
C ILE A 44 -1.57 4.85 6.49
N VAL A 45 -1.03 5.86 5.80
CA VAL A 45 -1.00 7.25 6.31
C VAL A 45 -2.42 7.81 6.45
N TRP A 46 -3.31 7.49 5.51
CA TRP A 46 -4.72 7.86 5.59
C TRP A 46 -5.40 7.23 6.81
N ILE A 47 -5.22 5.93 7.05
CA ILE A 47 -5.76 5.23 8.24
C ILE A 47 -5.24 5.88 9.52
N TYR A 48 -3.92 6.11 9.61
CA TYR A 48 -3.31 6.79 10.76
C TYR A 48 -3.99 8.14 11.05
N ASN A 49 -4.12 8.99 10.03
CA ASN A 49 -4.68 10.33 10.17
C ASN A 49 -6.18 10.35 10.51
N ASN A 50 -6.94 9.31 10.14
CA ASN A 50 -8.39 9.25 10.37
C ASN A 50 -8.79 8.35 11.56
N THR A 51 -7.83 7.74 12.25
CA THR A 51 -8.06 6.91 13.45
C THR A 51 -7.49 7.56 14.73
N GLY A 52 -7.32 8.88 14.72
CA GLY A 52 -6.75 9.61 15.85
C GLY A 52 -5.27 9.28 16.09
N ASN A 53 -4.50 9.07 15.01
CA ASN A 53 -3.08 8.70 15.05
C ASN A 53 -2.82 7.33 15.70
N SER A 54 -3.74 6.37 15.53
CA SER A 54 -3.61 5.03 16.11
C SER A 54 -2.57 4.18 15.38
N ILE A 55 -1.45 3.90 16.05
CA ILE A 55 -0.43 2.96 15.54
C ILE A 55 -1.00 1.54 15.45
N PHE A 56 -1.85 1.15 16.41
CA PHE A 56 -2.49 -0.17 16.40
C PHE A 56 -3.31 -0.40 15.14
N ALA A 57 -4.11 0.58 14.72
CA ALA A 57 -4.92 0.47 13.50
C ALA A 57 -4.05 0.27 12.25
N VAL A 58 -2.93 0.99 12.17
CA VAL A 58 -1.97 0.86 11.06
C VAL A 58 -1.28 -0.50 11.06
N VAL A 59 -0.83 -0.97 12.22
CA VAL A 59 -0.17 -2.28 12.36
C VAL A 59 -1.14 -3.40 12.00
N LEU A 60 -2.37 -3.34 12.50
CA LEU A 60 -3.40 -4.33 12.17
C LEU A 60 -3.70 -4.35 10.66
N PHE A 61 -3.83 -3.18 10.03
CA PHE A 61 -4.04 -3.10 8.58
C PHE A 61 -2.86 -3.69 7.78
N HIS A 62 -1.62 -3.39 8.17
CA HIS A 62 -0.42 -3.96 7.56
C HIS A 62 -0.33 -5.47 7.78
N ASP A 63 -0.66 -5.96 8.97
CA ASP A 63 -0.63 -7.38 9.28
C ASP A 63 -1.67 -8.15 8.45
N MET A 64 -2.86 -7.59 8.31
CA MET A 64 -3.91 -8.18 7.47
C MET A 64 -3.51 -8.28 6.00
N ASP A 65 -2.72 -7.35 5.48
CA ASP A 65 -2.17 -7.45 4.12
C ASP A 65 -1.22 -8.66 3.98
N ASN A 66 -0.28 -8.82 4.91
CA ASN A 66 0.65 -9.96 4.93
C ASN A 66 -0.09 -11.29 5.06
N VAL A 67 -1.08 -11.36 5.96
CA VAL A 67 -1.90 -12.56 6.18
C VAL A 67 -2.72 -12.88 4.94
N SER A 68 -3.34 -11.87 4.31
CA SER A 68 -4.12 -12.06 3.08
C SER A 68 -3.27 -12.59 1.94
N TRP A 69 -2.07 -12.04 1.74
CA TRP A 69 -1.14 -12.52 0.72
C TRP A 69 -0.66 -13.96 1.00
N SER A 70 -0.20 -14.24 2.22
CA SER A 70 0.35 -15.56 2.58
C SER A 70 -0.69 -16.68 2.51
N LEU A 71 -1.95 -16.39 2.81
CA LEU A 71 -3.03 -17.38 2.75
C LEU A 71 -3.67 -17.50 1.35
N PHE A 72 -3.39 -16.58 0.42
CA PHE A 72 -4.05 -16.56 -0.88
C PHE A 72 -3.29 -17.30 -1.98
N PRO A 73 -3.93 -18.29 -2.63
CA PRO A 73 -4.64 -19.40 -2.00
C PRO A 73 -3.67 -20.44 -1.39
N ASN A 74 -2.38 -20.37 -1.72
CA ASN A 74 -1.32 -21.18 -1.13
C ASN A 74 0.01 -20.42 -1.20
N ASN A 75 0.38 -19.70 -0.14
CA ASN A 75 1.61 -18.91 -0.07
C ASN A 75 1.80 -17.94 -1.25
N GLY A 76 0.75 -17.22 -1.64
CA GLY A 76 0.80 -16.27 -2.74
C GLY A 76 0.90 -16.90 -4.13
N SER A 77 0.64 -18.21 -4.29
CA SER A 77 0.84 -18.91 -5.57
C SER A 77 0.05 -18.35 -6.77
N HIS A 78 -1.07 -17.67 -6.51
CA HIS A 78 -1.87 -16.96 -7.52
C HIS A 78 -1.89 -15.44 -7.30
N TYR A 79 -0.95 -14.92 -6.52
CA TYR A 79 -0.82 -13.49 -6.30
C TYR A 79 -0.25 -12.82 -7.55
N ASP A 80 -1.01 -11.87 -8.10
CA ASP A 80 -0.56 -11.00 -9.19
C ASP A 80 -0.43 -9.56 -8.66
N PRO A 81 0.82 -9.03 -8.52
CA PRO A 81 1.05 -7.66 -8.11
C PRO A 81 0.45 -6.62 -9.05
N ALA A 82 0.26 -6.93 -10.34
CA ALA A 82 -0.32 -5.99 -11.28
C ALA A 82 -1.78 -5.73 -10.93
N ILE A 83 -2.54 -6.79 -10.66
CA ILE A 83 -3.95 -6.69 -10.26
C ILE A 83 -4.06 -6.04 -8.88
N THR A 84 -3.36 -6.57 -7.88
CA THR A 84 -3.42 -6.04 -6.51
C THR A 84 -2.91 -4.59 -6.45
N GLY A 85 -1.82 -4.29 -7.14
CA GLY A 85 -1.27 -2.95 -7.24
C GLY A 85 -2.23 -1.96 -7.90
N LEU A 86 -2.86 -2.34 -9.01
CA LEU A 86 -3.85 -1.51 -9.69
C LEU A 86 -5.06 -1.21 -8.79
N LEU A 87 -5.63 -2.24 -8.15
CA LEU A 87 -6.77 -2.07 -7.24
C LEU A 87 -6.40 -1.17 -6.06
N THR A 88 -5.24 -1.39 -5.45
CA THR A 88 -4.74 -0.57 -4.32
C THR A 88 -4.50 0.88 -4.75
N ALA A 89 -3.97 1.11 -5.96
CA ALA A 89 -3.77 2.44 -6.51
C ALA A 89 -5.11 3.15 -6.77
N ILE A 90 -6.11 2.46 -7.32
CA ILE A 90 -7.47 3.00 -7.49
C ILE A 90 -8.04 3.42 -6.12
N THR A 91 -7.93 2.56 -5.11
CA THR A 91 -8.37 2.90 -3.74
C THR A 91 -7.65 4.11 -3.19
N ALA A 92 -6.32 4.21 -3.37
CA ALA A 92 -5.54 5.37 -2.94
C ALA A 92 -5.97 6.66 -3.66
N VAL A 93 -6.25 6.59 -4.96
CA VAL A 93 -6.75 7.73 -5.75
C VAL A 93 -8.12 8.18 -5.24
N LEU A 94 -9.04 7.24 -4.96
CA LEU A 94 -10.35 7.54 -4.38
C LEU A 94 -10.20 8.21 -3.02
N VAL A 95 -9.32 7.70 -2.16
CA VAL A 95 -9.02 8.31 -0.85
C VAL A 95 -8.48 9.73 -1.00
N ILE A 96 -7.53 9.96 -1.92
CA ILE A 96 -6.98 11.30 -2.18
C ILE A 96 -8.08 12.24 -2.69
N PHE A 97 -8.96 11.74 -3.57
CA PHE A 97 -10.08 12.50 -4.09
C PHE A 97 -11.10 12.87 -3.01
N LEU A 98 -11.34 11.98 -2.04
CA LEU A 98 -12.37 12.17 -1.01
C LEU A 98 -11.88 12.91 0.25
N TRP A 99 -10.60 12.76 0.64
CA TRP A 99 -10.01 13.38 1.84
C TRP A 99 -8.94 14.44 1.56
N GLY A 100 -8.62 14.68 0.28
CA GLY A 100 -7.63 15.68 -0.14
C GLY A 100 -6.17 15.27 0.05
N SER A 101 -5.29 15.74 -0.84
CA SER A 101 -3.89 15.31 -0.91
C SER A 101 -2.99 15.85 0.20
N LYS A 102 -3.27 17.03 0.76
CA LYS A 102 -2.40 17.66 1.77
C LYS A 102 -2.30 16.80 3.03
N THR A 103 -3.44 16.54 3.66
CA THR A 103 -3.51 15.86 4.95
C THR A 103 -4.03 14.44 4.85
N LEU A 104 -4.69 14.03 3.75
CA LEU A 104 -5.45 12.79 3.68
C LEU A 104 -6.39 12.66 4.89
N ALA A 105 -6.97 13.78 5.31
CA ALA A 105 -7.79 13.89 6.50
C ALA A 105 -8.87 14.93 6.25
N ARG A 106 -10.01 14.82 6.95
CA ARG A 106 -11.23 15.61 6.75
C ARG A 106 -11.91 15.26 5.42
N TYR A 107 -12.95 14.44 5.51
CA TYR A 107 -13.75 14.04 4.39
C TYR A 107 -14.43 15.24 3.74
N ARG A 108 -14.29 15.41 2.42
CA ARG A 108 -14.74 16.60 1.68
C ARG A 108 -16.25 16.84 1.72
N TYR A 109 -17.04 15.81 1.96
CA TYR A 109 -18.50 15.87 1.95
C TYR A 109 -19.14 15.65 3.33
N ALA A 110 -18.35 15.76 4.41
CA ALA A 110 -18.91 15.79 5.76
C ALA A 110 -19.63 17.13 5.96
N SER A 111 -20.90 17.07 6.37
CA SER A 111 -21.74 18.23 6.73
C SER A 111 -21.31 18.84 8.07
#